data_AF-A0A7W7DAE5-F1
#
_entry.id   AF-A0A7W7DAE5-F1
#
_cell.length_a   1.000
_cell.length_b   1.000
_cell.length_c   1.000
_cell.angle_alpha   90.00
_cell.angle_beta   90.00
_cell.angle_gamma   90.00
#
_symmetry.space_group_name_H-M   'P 1'
#
loop_
_entity.id
_entity.type
_entity.pdbx_description
1 polymer ?
#
loop_
_entity_poly.entity_id
_entity_poly.type
_entity_poly.pdbx_seq_one_letter_code
_entity_poly.pdbx_strand_id
1 'polypeptide(L)' 'MVSKKAEELAPGDDIVLWASLGGEITAVVKEVHVYDKLGVVEFTVEEIEWADLSAPIGTEVDLASE' A
#
# COMPACT_ATOMS: atom_id res chain seq x y z
N MET A 1 12.13 7.15 -10.58
CA MET A 1 11.09 6.12 -10.47
C MET A 1 10.72 5.63 -11.85
N VAL A 2 10.64 4.32 -12.04
CA VAL A 2 10.12 3.72 -13.26
C VAL A 2 8.65 3.42 -12.99
N SER A 3 7.75 3.96 -13.81
CA SER A 3 6.32 3.66 -13.69
C SER A 3 6.03 2.33 -14.35
N LYS A 4 5.36 1.43 -13.63
CA LYS A 4 4.82 0.16 -14.15
C LYS A 4 3.29 0.21 -14.10
N LYS A 5 2.63 -0.61 -14.93
CA LYS A 5 1.21 -0.89 -14.71
C LYS A 5 1.02 -1.87 -13.55
N ALA A 6 -0.18 -1.93 -12.98
CA ALA A 6 -0.45 -2.80 -11.83
C ALA A 6 -0.25 -4.29 -12.17
N GLU A 7 -0.64 -4.71 -13.38
CA GLU A 7 -0.45 -6.07 -13.88
C GLU A 7 1.01 -6.44 -14.19
N GLU A 8 1.93 -5.46 -14.17
CA GLU A 8 3.36 -5.63 -14.40
C GLU A 8 4.19 -5.66 -13.11
N LEU A 9 3.53 -5.50 -11.95
CA LEU A 9 4.18 -5.58 -10.65
C LEU A 9 4.69 -7.00 -10.37
N ALA A 10 5.84 -7.08 -9.73
CA ALA A 10 6.44 -8.33 -9.28
C ALA A 10 6.83 -8.26 -7.80
N PRO A 11 6.93 -9.41 -7.12
CA PRO A 11 7.51 -9.47 -5.78
C PRO A 11 8.88 -8.77 -5.71
N GLY A 12 9.06 -7.90 -4.72
CA GLY A 12 10.25 -7.07 -4.53
C GLY A 12 10.19 -5.68 -5.18
N ASP A 13 9.14 -5.35 -5.94
CA ASP A 13 8.92 -3.97 -6.40
C ASP A 13 8.50 -3.06 -5.24
N ASP A 14 9.08 -1.85 -5.19
CA ASP A 14 8.65 -0.78 -4.29
C ASP A 14 7.42 -0.06 -4.86
N ILE A 15 6.39 0.12 -4.03
CA ILE A 15 5.22 0.92 -4.35
C ILE A 15 5.02 2.04 -3.32
N VAL A 16 4.35 3.10 -3.77
CA VAL A 16 3.96 4.22 -2.92
C VAL A 16 2.46 4.18 -2.69
N LEU A 17 2.07 4.14 -1.43
CA LEU A 17 0.69 4.22 -0.96
C LEU A 17 0.45 5.57 -0.30
N TRP A 18 -0.71 6.17 -0.56
CA TRP A 18 -1.14 7.40 0.10
C TRP A 18 -2.10 7.04 1.24
N ALA A 19 -1.66 7.29 2.47
CA ALA A 19 -2.51 7.13 3.65
C ALA A 19 -3.53 8.27 3.74
N SER A 20 -4.74 7.94 4.20
CA SER A 20 -5.84 8.89 4.41
C SER A 20 -5.49 10.06 5.33
N LEU A 21 -4.48 9.89 6.20
CA LEU A 21 -3.96 10.93 7.10
C LEU A 21 -2.98 11.91 6.40
N GLY A 22 -2.84 11.83 5.07
CA GLY A 22 -1.98 12.73 4.29
C GLY A 22 -0.50 12.34 4.29
N GLY A 23 -0.19 11.08 4.62
CA GLY A 23 1.16 10.52 4.61
C GLY A 23 1.44 9.68 3.36
N GLU A 24 2.71 9.68 2.93
CA GLU A 24 3.21 8.79 1.90
C GLU A 24 3.89 7.59 2.57
N ILE A 25 3.54 6.39 2.13
CA ILE A 25 4.09 5.14 2.65
C ILE A 25 4.74 4.38 1.49
N THR A 26 6.02 4.04 1.62
CA THR A 26 6.67 3.12 0.69
C THR A 26 6.54 1.69 1.23
N ALA A 27 6.10 0.78 0.38
CA ALA A 27 5.90 -0.63 0.73
C ALA A 27 6.47 -1.54 -0.36
N VAL A 28 6.92 -2.74 0.03
CA VAL A 28 7.48 -3.74 -0.90
C VAL A 28 6.38 -4.73 -1.27
N VAL A 29 6.18 -5.01 -2.56
CA VAL A 29 5.23 -6.02 -3.03
C VAL A 29 5.71 -7.42 -2.67
N LYS A 30 4.85 -8.23 -2.06
CA LYS A 30 5.14 -9.61 -1.65
C LYS A 30 4.54 -10.63 -2.62
N GLU A 31 3.27 -10.47 -2.96
CA GLU A 31 2.56 -11.35 -3.91
C GLU A 31 1.68 -10.54 -4.84
N VAL A 32 1.49 -11.03 -6.06
CA VAL A 32 0.62 -10.42 -7.09
C VAL A 32 -0.21 -11.53 -7.72
N HIS A 33 -1.53 -11.31 -7.77
CA HIS A 33 -2.51 -12.17 -8.38
C HIS A 33 -3.32 -11.37 -9.42
N VAL A 34 -3.28 -11.82 -10.67
CA VAL A 34 -4.02 -11.19 -11.78
C VAL A 34 -5.25 -12.02 -12.11
N TYR A 35 -6.43 -11.42 -11.98
CA TYR A 35 -7.70 -12.05 -12.29
C TYR A 35 -8.27 -11.48 -13.61
N ASP A 36 -7.72 -11.93 -14.74
CA ASP A 36 -8.04 -11.41 -16.08
C ASP A 36 -9.54 -11.38 -16.40
N LYS A 37 -10.29 -12.41 -15.97
CA LYS A 37 -11.74 -12.50 -16.21
C LYS A 37 -12.56 -11.49 -15.42
N LEU A 38 -12.00 -10.95 -14.34
CA LEU A 38 -12.63 -9.95 -13.48
C LEU A 38 -12.08 -8.55 -13.74
N GLY A 39 -10.96 -8.42 -14.46
CA GLY A 39 -10.28 -7.15 -14.68
C GLY A 39 -9.69 -6.56 -13.40
N VAL A 40 -9.28 -7.42 -12.46
CA VAL A 40 -8.77 -7.02 -11.14
C VAL A 40 -7.35 -7.57 -10.96
N VAL A 41 -6.48 -6.75 -10.37
CA VAL A 41 -5.17 -7.16 -9.84
C VAL A 41 -5.23 -7.02 -8.33
N GLU A 42 -4.86 -8.08 -7.62
CA GLU A 42 -4.77 -8.12 -6.18
C GLU A 42 -3.30 -8.33 -5.81
N PHE A 43 -2.78 -7.53 -4.89
CA PHE A 43 -1.40 -7.67 -4.44
C PHE A 43 -1.32 -7.51 -2.93
N THR A 44 -0.38 -8.21 -2.32
CA THR A 44 -0.04 -8.07 -0.91
C THR A 44 1.29 -7.34 -0.81
N VAL A 45 1.44 -6.52 0.22
CA VAL A 45 2.69 -5.84 0.54
C VAL A 45 3.28 -6.43 1.82
N GLU A 46 4.60 -6.34 1.96
CA GLU A 46 5.26 -6.61 3.24
C GLU A 46 4.64 -5.73 4.34
N GLU A 47 4.56 -6.28 5.55
CA GLU A 47 3.97 -5.60 6.70
C GLU A 47 4.70 -4.27 6.90
N ILE A 48 3.92 -3.19 6.78
CA ILE A 48 4.42 -1.83 6.93
C ILE A 48 4.44 -1.57 8.43
N GLU A 49 5.61 -1.67 9.05
CA GLU A 49 5.82 -0.97 10.31
C GLU A 49 5.60 0.51 10.04
N TRP A 50 4.55 1.10 10.64
CA TRP A 50 4.24 2.53 10.52
C TRP A 50 5.37 3.33 11.17
N ALA A 51 6.48 3.47 10.46
CA ALA A 51 7.59 4.30 10.83
C ALA A 51 7.06 5.74 10.88
N ASP A 52 6.87 6.23 12.09
CA ASP A 52 6.58 7.60 12.48
C ASP A 52 5.35 8.24 11.81
N LEU A 53 4.17 7.70 12.09
CA LEU A 53 2.91 8.41 11.82
C LEU A 53 2.80 9.64 12.74
N SER A 54 3.07 10.83 12.20
CA SER A 54 2.83 12.10 12.92
C SER A 54 1.50 12.72 12.52
N ALA A 55 0.62 12.97 13.50
CA ALA A 55 -0.64 13.69 13.30
C ALA A 55 -0.70 14.93 14.22
N PRO A 56 -1.35 16.03 13.79
CA PRO A 56 -1.61 17.17 14.66
C PRO A 56 -2.37 16.78 15.93
N ILE A 57 -2.14 17.51 17.02
CA ILE A 57 -2.90 17.34 18.25
C ILE A 57 -4.39 17.60 17.95
N GLY A 58 -5.25 16.62 18.27
CA GLY A 58 -6.69 16.68 18.06
C GLY A 58 -7.21 15.94 16.83
N THR A 59 -6.35 15.26 16.06
CA THR A 59 -6.79 14.37 14.98
C THR A 59 -7.53 13.16 15.55
N GLU A 60 -8.77 12.94 15.10
CA GLU A 60 -9.52 11.70 15.37
C GLU A 60 -8.94 10.56 14.54
N VAL A 61 -8.67 9.42 15.18
CA VAL A 61 -8.11 8.23 14.56
C VAL A 61 -9.05 7.06 14.79
N ASP A 62 -9.60 6.53 13.71
CA ASP A 62 -10.38 5.29 13.74
C ASP A 62 -9.43 4.09 13.76
N LEU A 63 -9.49 3.31 14.84
CA LEU A 63 -8.76 2.05 14.94
C LEU A 63 -9.57 0.93 14.28
N ALA A 64 -8.91 0.12 13.46
CA ALA A 64 -9.53 -1.10 12.94
C ALA A 64 -9.84 -2.03 14.13
N SER A 65 -11.12 -2.26 14.40
CA SER A 65 -11.58 -3.26 15.36
C SER A 65 -11.67 -4.63 14.68
N GLU A 66 -11.19 -5.67 15.38
CA GLU A 66 -11.22 -7.08 14.97
C GLU A 66 -12.62 -7.58 14.56
#